data_AF-A0A9P1GBY5-F1
#
_entry.id   AF-A0A9P1GBY5-F1
#
_cell.length_a   1.000
_cell.length_b   1.000
_cell.length_c   1.000
_cell.angle_alpha   90.00
_cell.angle_beta   90.00
_cell.angle_gamma   90.00
#
_symmetry.space_group_name_H-M   'P 1'
#
loop_
_entity.id
_entity.type
_entity.pdbx_description
1 polymer ?
#
loop_
_entity_poly.entity_id
_entity_poly.type
_entity_poly.pdbx_seq_one_letter_code
_entity_poly.pdbx_strand_id
1 'polypeptide(L)'
;MALLVGQAKVSRNASATLAFQKYRQETSQKDDEVDSRSNYVKIDIERVDSRFRAKLHLEVAKSFAVFGPARESRPEAINDGAEMGKAFVSDGAAGTRRVAAALSARKWSLKEIENADESLLEGFVISNRGSTSDAKKRLIPRGEGWVRHDDVTLVNPQSQVLFLQEGARAGSYMKQDPGTKKLTDVSEPHVPQEFKASIRGATASWIRKGAKMDRAVLLNDITKIARLALKFPLSFVDLPACAYAIFQGLRSAESAQWCAENFHKKLLPFLAEQIHTYETIQLKRLLERTLEALDAEILKSAHAFSGCSAILVLVLGERVVLAGVGHVRAVLLPEKGAPREILANASGTNCKVESHSS
;
A
#
# COMPACT_ATOMS: atom_id res chain seq x y z
N MET A 1 -9.69 2.31 -31.13
CA MET A 1 -8.88 1.44 -30.25
C MET A 1 -9.66 1.34 -28.94
N ALA A 2 -10.06 0.15 -28.51
CA ALA A 2 -10.84 -0.03 -27.28
C ALA A 2 -9.94 -0.66 -26.20
N LEU A 3 -9.86 -0.02 -25.03
CA LEU A 3 -9.25 -0.62 -23.85
C LEU A 3 -10.33 -1.48 -23.19
N LEU A 4 -10.25 -2.80 -23.38
CA LEU A 4 -11.19 -3.75 -22.78
C LEU A 4 -10.61 -4.23 -21.45
N VAL A 5 -11.25 -3.85 -20.34
CA VAL A 5 -10.99 -4.44 -19.02
C VAL A 5 -11.94 -5.62 -18.87
N GLY A 6 -11.43 -6.84 -19.06
CA GLY A 6 -12.21 -8.07 -18.97
C GLY A 6 -11.48 -9.14 -18.16
N GLN A 7 -12.23 -9.93 -17.40
CA GLN A 7 -11.73 -11.13 -16.75
C GLN A 7 -11.61 -12.27 -17.78
N ALA A 8 -10.39 -12.78 -17.99
CA ALA A 8 -10.16 -13.95 -18.82
C ALA A 8 -9.41 -15.05 -18.05
N LYS A 9 -9.91 -16.28 -18.18
CA LYS A 9 -9.30 -17.52 -17.68
C LYS A 9 -8.07 -17.91 -18.52
N VAL A 10 -7.19 -18.63 -17.83
CA VAL A 10 -5.81 -19.02 -18.13
C VAL A 10 -5.54 -19.46 -19.57
N SER A 11 -4.48 -18.91 -20.16
CA SER A 11 -3.67 -19.53 -21.21
C SER A 11 -2.20 -19.13 -21.00
N ARG A 12 -1.31 -20.13 -20.97
CA ARG A 12 0.15 -19.97 -20.83
C ARG A 12 0.77 -19.78 -22.22
N ASN A 13 1.68 -18.82 -22.34
CA ASN A 13 2.92 -18.82 -23.15
C ASN A 13 3.63 -17.47 -22.86
N ALA A 14 4.74 -17.44 -22.11
CA ALA A 14 6.12 -17.71 -22.53
C ALA A 14 6.74 -16.57 -23.35
N SER A 15 7.56 -15.75 -22.68
CA SER A 15 8.69 -15.04 -23.29
C SER A 15 9.69 -14.69 -22.18
N ALA A 16 10.68 -15.56 -22.04
CA ALA A 16 11.84 -15.44 -21.18
C ALA A 16 13.01 -14.92 -22.02
N THR A 17 13.50 -13.71 -21.74
CA THR A 17 14.85 -13.29 -22.20
C THR A 17 15.43 -12.15 -21.36
N LEU A 18 15.31 -12.17 -20.03
CA LEU A 18 16.04 -11.24 -19.13
C LEU A 18 16.24 -11.80 -17.70
N ALA A 19 16.14 -13.13 -17.52
CA ALA A 19 16.05 -13.76 -16.20
C ALA A 19 17.38 -14.35 -15.64
N PHE A 20 18.47 -14.38 -16.40
CA PHE A 20 19.69 -15.09 -15.95
C PHE A 20 20.76 -14.24 -15.26
N GLN A 21 20.66 -12.90 -15.26
CA GLN A 21 21.56 -12.03 -14.48
C GLN A 21 20.95 -11.54 -13.15
N LYS A 22 19.62 -11.65 -12.99
CA LYS A 22 18.91 -11.20 -11.78
C LYS A 22 18.97 -12.21 -10.63
N TYR A 23 19.14 -13.50 -10.93
CA TYR A 23 19.17 -14.57 -9.92
C TYR A 23 20.42 -14.55 -9.03
N ARG A 24 21.52 -13.92 -9.48
CA ARG A 24 22.77 -13.81 -8.67
C ARG A 24 22.75 -12.65 -7.68
N GLN A 25 21.93 -11.63 -7.91
CA GLN A 25 21.70 -10.53 -6.97
C GLN A 25 20.57 -10.85 -5.98
N GLU A 26 19.56 -11.62 -6.39
CA GLU A 26 18.45 -12.05 -5.52
C GLU A 26 18.85 -13.08 -4.44
N THR A 27 20.00 -13.75 -4.58
CA THR A 27 20.55 -14.63 -3.51
C THR A 27 21.36 -13.89 -2.46
N SER A 28 21.81 -12.65 -2.71
CA SER A 28 22.57 -11.87 -1.72
C SER A 28 21.73 -10.83 -0.99
N GLN A 29 20.50 -10.58 -1.46
CA GLN A 29 19.56 -9.60 -0.88
C GLN A 29 18.42 -10.24 -0.07
N LYS A 30 18.41 -11.58 0.02
CA LYS A 30 17.40 -12.33 0.80
C LYS A 30 17.73 -12.48 2.29
N ASP A 31 18.93 -12.07 2.71
CA ASP A 31 19.35 -12.16 4.11
C ASP A 31 19.10 -10.87 4.91
N ASP A 32 18.88 -9.72 4.25
CA ASP A 32 18.69 -8.43 4.92
C ASP A 32 17.20 -8.00 5.09
N GLU A 33 16.25 -8.79 4.57
CA GLU A 33 14.80 -8.52 4.67
C GLU A 33 14.12 -9.30 5.82
N VAL A 34 14.90 -9.86 6.74
CA VAL A 34 14.42 -10.67 7.89
C VAL A 34 14.17 -9.83 9.15
N ASP A 35 14.67 -8.59 9.24
CA ASP A 35 14.77 -7.86 10.50
C ASP A 35 13.60 -6.93 10.89
N SER A 36 12.43 -7.08 10.26
CA SER A 36 11.23 -6.29 10.62
C SER A 36 9.97 -7.10 10.88
N ARG A 37 10.08 -8.43 11.07
CA ARG A 37 9.01 -9.17 11.74
C ARG A 37 9.11 -8.84 13.22
N SER A 38 8.21 -7.98 13.69
CA SER A 38 7.98 -7.78 15.11
C SER A 38 7.85 -9.15 15.78
N ASN A 39 8.73 -9.43 16.74
CA ASN A 39 8.74 -10.68 17.48
C ASN A 39 7.45 -10.76 18.32
N TYR A 40 6.38 -11.31 17.75
CA TYR A 40 5.14 -11.53 18.47
C TYR A 40 5.23 -12.85 19.24
N VAL A 41 4.88 -12.78 20.52
CA VAL A 41 4.68 -13.96 21.35
C VAL A 41 3.22 -14.35 21.19
N LYS A 42 2.96 -15.52 20.60
CA LYS A 42 1.61 -16.08 20.52
C LYS A 42 1.43 -17.10 21.63
N ILE A 43 0.38 -16.97 22.42
CA ILE A 43 0.03 -17.95 23.45
C ILE A 43 -1.27 -18.63 23.04
N ASP A 44 -1.18 -19.92 22.73
CA ASP A 44 -2.33 -20.73 22.34
C ASP A 44 -2.74 -21.64 23.51
N ILE A 45 -4.03 -21.78 23.78
CA ILE A 45 -4.55 -22.79 24.72
C ILE A 45 -4.96 -24.02 23.92
N GLU A 46 -4.19 -25.10 24.05
CA GLU A 46 -4.46 -26.36 23.37
C GLU A 46 -5.19 -27.32 24.32
N ARG A 47 -6.19 -28.03 23.80
CA ARG A 47 -6.79 -29.18 24.48
C ARG A 47 -6.03 -30.44 24.09
N VAL A 48 -5.46 -31.14 25.07
CA VAL A 48 -4.75 -32.41 24.89
C VAL A 48 -5.51 -33.47 25.70
N ASP A 49 -6.08 -34.45 25.00
CA ASP A 49 -7.00 -35.43 25.54
C ASP A 49 -8.23 -34.77 26.21
N SER A 50 -8.29 -34.82 27.54
CA SER A 50 -9.33 -34.22 28.38
C SER A 50 -8.85 -33.00 29.18
N ARG A 51 -7.62 -32.52 28.94
CA ARG A 51 -6.99 -31.43 29.69
C ARG A 51 -6.63 -30.26 28.79
N PHE A 52 -6.41 -29.09 29.39
CA PHE A 52 -5.98 -27.88 28.71
C PHE A 52 -4.53 -27.56 29.08
N ARG A 53 -3.75 -27.02 28.15
CA ARG A 53 -2.42 -26.48 28.46
C ARG A 53 -2.18 -25.21 27.64
N ALA A 54 -1.43 -24.27 28.21
CA ALA A 54 -0.91 -23.15 27.45
C ALA A 54 0.34 -23.56 26.67
N LYS A 55 0.43 -23.10 25.43
CA LYS A 55 1.58 -23.23 24.55
C LYS A 55 2.03 -21.84 24.14
N LEU A 56 3.23 -21.47 24.57
CA LEU A 56 3.85 -20.23 24.14
C LEU A 56 4.67 -20.51 22.89
N HIS A 57 4.32 -19.86 21.78
CA HIS A 57 4.97 -19.97 20.48
C HIS A 57 5.58 -18.63 20.08
N LEU A 58 6.86 -18.67 19.70
CA LEU A 58 7.58 -17.52 19.19
C LEU A 58 8.01 -17.79 17.75
N GLU A 59 7.50 -17.00 16.81
CA GLU A 59 7.94 -17.01 15.41
C GLU A 59 9.15 -16.08 15.23
N VAL A 60 10.33 -16.59 15.60
CA VAL A 60 11.62 -16.03 15.21
C VAL A 60 12.31 -17.05 14.30
N ALA A 61 13.38 -16.66 13.59
CA ALA A 61 14.19 -17.50 12.69
C ALA A 61 14.56 -18.90 13.24
N LYS A 62 14.45 -19.11 14.56
CA LYS A 62 14.32 -20.44 15.19
C LYS A 62 13.03 -20.45 16.03
N SER A 63 12.05 -21.25 15.61
CA SER A 63 10.79 -21.43 16.34
C SER A 63 11.06 -21.92 17.76
N PHE A 64 10.58 -21.20 18.76
CA PHE A 64 10.68 -21.58 20.15
C PHE A 64 9.29 -21.90 20.69
N ALA A 65 9.14 -23.08 21.29
CA ALA A 65 7.89 -23.52 21.91
C ALA A 65 8.15 -24.01 23.34
N VAL A 66 7.36 -23.51 24.30
CA VAL A 66 7.31 -24.01 25.67
C VAL A 66 5.87 -24.35 26.02
N PHE A 67 5.70 -25.55 26.58
CA PHE A 67 4.41 -26.04 27.02
C PHE A 67 4.28 -25.85 28.54
N GLY A 68 3.17 -25.27 28.96
CA GLY A 68 2.75 -25.27 30.36
C GLY A 68 2.23 -26.64 30.81
N PRO A 69 1.97 -26.81 32.11
CA PRO A 69 1.39 -28.04 32.65
C PRO A 69 -0.03 -28.27 32.13
N ALA A 70 -0.46 -29.54 32.11
CA ALA A 70 -1.83 -29.91 31.74
C ALA A 70 -2.79 -29.69 32.91
N ARG A 71 -3.86 -28.93 32.68
CA ARG A 71 -4.88 -28.52 33.65
C ARG A 71 -6.24 -29.12 33.33
N GLU A 72 -7.09 -29.28 34.34
CA GLU A 72 -8.44 -29.81 34.17
C GLU A 72 -9.42 -28.73 33.72
N SER A 73 -9.14 -27.47 34.06
CA SER A 73 -9.95 -26.32 33.66
C SER A 73 -9.19 -25.40 32.68
N ARG A 74 -9.92 -24.82 31.73
CA ARG A 74 -9.39 -23.84 30.78
C ARG A 74 -8.86 -22.56 31.43
N PRO A 75 -9.52 -21.98 32.46
CA PRO A 75 -9.04 -20.75 33.09
C PRO A 75 -7.69 -20.93 33.82
N GLU A 76 -7.40 -22.11 34.38
CA GLU A 76 -6.07 -22.43 34.92
C GLU A 76 -4.99 -22.39 33.85
N ALA A 77 -5.28 -22.93 32.66
CA ALA A 77 -4.33 -22.90 31.54
C ALA A 77 -4.12 -21.46 31.02
N ILE A 78 -5.15 -20.60 31.05
CA ILE A 78 -5.02 -19.18 30.70
C ILE A 78 -4.06 -18.47 31.68
N ASN A 79 -4.23 -18.68 32.99
CA ASN A 79 -3.34 -18.10 34.00
C ASN A 79 -1.89 -18.60 33.87
N ASP A 80 -1.70 -19.90 33.59
CA ASP A 80 -0.36 -20.45 33.29
C ASP A 80 0.25 -19.76 32.06
N GLY A 81 -0.54 -19.56 31.01
CA GLY A 81 -0.14 -18.84 29.80
C GLY A 81 0.30 -17.41 30.09
N ALA A 82 -0.49 -16.66 30.85
CA ALA A 82 -0.20 -15.29 31.23
C ALA A 82 1.11 -15.17 32.04
N GLU A 83 1.34 -16.06 33.02
CA GLU A 83 2.58 -16.08 33.80
C GLU A 83 3.81 -16.44 32.94
N MET A 84 3.66 -17.42 32.04
CA MET A 84 4.71 -17.76 31.07
C MET A 84 5.03 -16.59 30.11
N GLY A 85 4.00 -15.86 29.66
CA GLY A 85 4.14 -14.65 28.83
C GLY A 85 4.90 -13.54 29.55
N LYS A 86 4.53 -13.23 30.80
CA LYS A 86 5.25 -12.25 31.64
C LYS A 86 6.71 -12.64 31.85
N ALA A 87 6.96 -13.92 32.15
CA ALA A 87 8.31 -14.45 32.34
C ALA A 87 9.15 -14.36 31.07
N PHE A 88 8.53 -14.59 29.90
CA PHE A 88 9.20 -14.43 28.62
C PHE A 88 9.58 -12.97 28.36
N VAL A 89 8.66 -12.03 28.61
CA VAL A 89 8.95 -10.59 28.44
C VAL A 89 10.07 -10.11 29.38
N SER A 90 10.17 -10.70 30.58
CA SER A 90 11.21 -10.30 31.54
C SER A 90 12.57 -10.92 31.25
N ASP A 91 12.60 -12.23 31.05
CA ASP A 91 13.82 -13.05 31.14
C ASP A 91 14.02 -13.93 29.89
N GLY A 92 13.20 -13.73 28.85
CA GLY A 92 13.21 -14.52 27.63
C GLY A 92 12.89 -16.00 27.84
N ALA A 93 13.41 -16.82 26.93
CA ALA A 93 13.18 -18.26 26.89
C ALA A 93 13.56 -19.00 28.19
N ALA A 94 14.64 -18.58 28.85
CA ALA A 94 15.10 -19.19 30.10
C ALA A 94 14.10 -18.93 31.25
N GLY A 95 13.56 -17.71 31.34
CA GLY A 95 12.51 -17.36 32.28
C GLY A 95 11.27 -18.22 32.12
N THR A 96 10.77 -18.33 30.88
CA THR A 96 9.58 -19.11 30.57
C THR A 96 9.72 -20.57 30.98
N ARG A 97 10.87 -21.21 30.72
CA ARG A 97 11.10 -22.61 31.12
C ARG A 97 11.11 -22.78 32.64
N ARG A 98 11.74 -21.85 33.37
CA ARG A 98 11.74 -21.86 34.85
C ARG A 98 10.33 -21.75 35.41
N VAL A 99 9.54 -20.82 34.87
CA VAL A 99 8.15 -20.62 35.30
C VAL A 99 7.26 -21.81 34.92
N ALA A 100 7.39 -22.37 33.72
CA ALA A 100 6.64 -23.58 33.33
C ALA A 100 6.92 -24.76 34.27
N ALA A 101 8.19 -24.96 34.67
CA ALA A 101 8.56 -25.98 35.65
C ALA A 101 7.94 -25.70 37.03
N ALA A 102 7.98 -24.46 37.51
CA ALA A 102 7.37 -24.07 38.79
C ALA A 102 5.85 -24.21 38.80
N LEU A 103 5.19 -23.89 37.69
CA LEU A 103 3.74 -24.01 37.54
C LEU A 103 3.24 -25.45 37.64
N SER A 104 4.10 -26.44 37.34
CA SER A 104 3.74 -27.87 37.44
C SER A 104 3.39 -28.30 38.87
N ALA A 105 3.95 -27.64 39.89
CA ALA A 105 3.63 -27.88 41.30
C ALA A 105 2.55 -26.93 41.85
N ARG A 106 2.26 -25.83 41.14
CA ARG A 106 1.31 -24.79 41.59
C ARG A 106 -0.13 -25.23 41.31
N LYS A 107 -1.03 -24.96 42.27
CA LYS A 107 -2.48 -25.00 42.07
C LYS A 107 -3.04 -23.59 42.15
N TRP A 108 -3.91 -23.23 41.22
CA TRP A 108 -4.59 -21.94 41.23
C TRP A 108 -5.74 -21.97 42.24
N SER A 109 -5.88 -20.90 43.01
CA SER A 109 -7.02 -20.73 43.90
C SER A 109 -8.29 -20.40 43.10
N LEU A 110 -9.47 -20.71 43.65
CA LEU A 110 -10.76 -20.42 42.99
C LEU A 110 -10.89 -18.93 42.61
N LYS A 111 -10.40 -18.01 43.44
CA LYS A 111 -10.40 -16.58 43.14
C LYS A 111 -9.50 -16.21 41.95
N GLU A 112 -8.36 -16.88 41.77
CA GLU A 112 -7.49 -16.66 40.62
C GLU A 112 -8.11 -17.23 39.33
N ILE A 113 -8.87 -18.34 39.45
CA ILE A 113 -9.59 -18.97 38.33
C ILE A 113 -10.75 -18.09 37.86
N GLU A 114 -11.53 -17.52 38.79
CA GLU A 114 -12.64 -16.62 38.46
C GLU A 114 -12.20 -15.33 37.75
N ASN A 115 -10.97 -14.87 38.02
CA ASN A 115 -10.39 -13.67 37.42
C ASN A 115 -9.63 -13.95 36.11
N ALA A 116 -9.57 -15.20 35.65
CA ALA A 116 -8.86 -15.53 34.42
C ALA A 116 -9.65 -15.07 33.19
N ASP A 117 -9.09 -14.08 32.49
CA ASP A 117 -9.64 -13.53 31.25
C ASP A 117 -8.70 -13.84 30.07
N GLU A 118 -9.27 -14.18 28.91
CA GLU A 118 -8.51 -14.42 27.68
C GLU A 118 -7.76 -13.18 27.20
N SER A 119 -8.26 -11.98 27.53
CA SER A 119 -7.57 -10.72 27.24
C SER A 119 -6.17 -10.65 27.85
N LEU A 120 -5.88 -11.43 28.90
CA LEU A 120 -4.55 -11.53 29.51
C LEU A 120 -3.51 -12.20 28.61
N LEU A 121 -3.94 -12.92 27.57
CA LEU A 121 -3.05 -13.56 26.59
C LEU A 121 -2.70 -12.62 25.43
N GLU A 122 -3.51 -11.58 25.21
CA GLU A 122 -3.27 -10.57 24.19
C GLU A 122 -2.30 -9.50 24.71
N GLY A 123 -1.34 -9.07 23.89
CA GLY A 123 -0.52 -7.89 24.20
C GLY A 123 0.86 -8.13 24.82
N PHE A 124 1.38 -9.36 24.83
CA PHE A 124 2.81 -9.60 25.09
C PHE A 124 3.67 -9.20 23.87
N VAL A 125 3.64 -7.92 23.52
CA VAL A 125 4.59 -7.32 22.59
C VAL A 125 5.88 -7.08 23.38
N ILE A 126 7.00 -7.61 22.90
CA ILE A 126 8.33 -7.32 23.44
C ILE A 126 8.64 -5.85 23.16
N SER A 127 8.07 -4.96 23.95
CA SER A 127 8.44 -3.56 23.97
C SER A 127 9.78 -3.52 24.69
N ASN A 128 10.85 -3.19 23.97
CA ASN A 128 12.17 -2.95 24.56
C ASN A 128 12.01 -2.02 25.77
N ARG A 129 12.20 -2.58 26.97
CA ARG A 129 11.86 -2.01 28.28
C ARG A 129 12.67 -0.75 28.59
N GLY A 130 12.02 0.21 29.24
CA GLY A 130 12.72 1.20 30.07
C GLY A 130 11.99 2.52 30.36
N SER A 131 10.70 2.55 30.75
CA SER A 131 10.18 3.74 31.45
C SER A 131 8.97 3.40 32.33
N THR A 132 9.17 3.38 33.65
CA THR A 132 8.15 3.17 34.68
C THR A 132 7.65 4.47 35.31
N SER A 133 7.73 5.60 34.60
CA SER A 133 7.19 6.88 35.07
C SER A 133 6.00 7.28 34.21
N ASP A 134 4.82 7.38 34.82
CA ASP A 134 3.58 7.96 34.27
C ASP A 134 3.40 7.76 32.76
N ALA A 135 2.83 6.62 32.39
CA ALA A 135 2.41 6.34 31.02
C ALA A 135 1.27 7.29 30.62
N LYS A 136 1.61 8.56 30.37
CA LYS A 136 0.79 9.46 29.57
C LYS A 136 0.47 8.68 28.31
N LYS A 137 -0.82 8.45 28.07
CA LYS A 137 -1.29 7.70 26.91
C LYS A 137 -0.77 8.40 25.65
N ARG A 138 0.34 7.91 25.10
CA ARG A 138 0.92 8.43 23.86
C ARG A 138 -0.08 8.17 22.75
N LEU A 139 -0.42 9.22 22.01
CA LEU A 139 -1.31 9.08 20.87
C LEU A 139 -0.62 8.24 19.79
N ILE A 140 -1.40 7.38 19.13
CA ILE A 140 -0.95 6.55 18.03
C ILE A 140 -1.52 7.17 16.75
N PRO A 141 -0.68 7.56 15.78
CA PRO A 141 -1.16 8.08 14.50
C PRO A 141 -1.90 7.01 13.72
N ARG A 142 -2.78 7.43 12.82
CA ARG A 142 -3.45 6.49 11.90
C ARG A 142 -2.47 5.99 10.83
N GLY A 143 -2.67 4.73 10.43
CA GLY A 143 -1.86 4.07 9.40
C GLY A 143 -0.59 3.39 9.95
N GLU A 144 0.13 2.73 9.05
CA GLU A 144 1.34 1.97 9.36
C GLU A 144 2.61 2.70 8.91
N GLY A 145 3.79 2.18 9.28
CA GLY A 145 5.08 2.69 8.80
C GLY A 145 5.60 3.92 9.54
N TRP A 146 5.01 4.28 10.68
CA TRP A 146 5.51 5.34 11.56
C TRP A 146 6.77 4.88 12.30
N VAL A 147 7.83 5.67 12.19
CA VAL A 147 9.12 5.43 12.85
C VAL A 147 9.35 6.52 13.89
N ARG A 148 9.96 6.18 15.01
CA ARG A 148 10.29 7.17 16.04
C ARG A 148 11.36 8.14 15.52
N HIS A 149 11.05 9.44 15.50
CA HIS A 149 12.02 10.47 15.16
C HIS A 149 12.75 10.99 16.41
N ASP A 150 11.98 11.29 17.45
CA ASP A 150 12.47 11.71 18.77
C ASP A 150 11.57 11.13 19.88
N ASP A 151 11.69 11.61 21.12
CA ASP A 151 10.93 11.05 22.24
C ASP A 151 9.42 11.27 22.16
N VAL A 152 8.99 12.33 21.48
CA VAL A 152 7.61 12.83 21.42
C VAL A 152 7.03 12.87 20.00
N THR A 153 7.84 12.59 18.98
CA THR A 153 7.50 12.75 17.57
C THR A 153 7.75 11.44 16.81
N LEU A 154 6.73 11.01 16.08
CA LEU A 154 6.84 9.96 15.08
C LEU A 154 6.98 10.61 13.70
N VAL A 155 7.76 10.00 12.82
CA VAL A 155 7.88 10.39 11.42
C VAL A 155 7.44 9.23 10.55
N ASN A 156 6.63 9.51 9.54
CA ASN A 156 6.46 8.58 8.45
C ASN A 156 7.52 8.91 7.39
N PRO A 157 8.57 8.08 7.23
CA PRO A 157 9.70 8.39 6.34
C PRO A 157 9.29 8.43 4.88
N GLN A 158 8.16 7.80 4.53
CA GLN A 158 7.60 7.86 3.20
C GLN A 158 6.96 9.23 3.01
N SER A 159 5.97 9.64 3.79
CA SER A 159 5.31 10.94 3.55
C SER A 159 6.10 12.18 4.01
N GLN A 160 7.19 12.00 4.77
CA GLN A 160 7.89 13.06 5.49
C GLN A 160 6.97 13.87 6.42
N VAL A 161 5.89 13.23 6.89
CA VAL A 161 4.96 13.81 7.86
C VAL A 161 5.39 13.41 9.26
N LEU A 162 5.44 14.39 10.14
CA LEU A 162 5.68 14.27 11.57
C LEU A 162 4.34 14.22 12.29
N PHE A 163 4.26 13.39 13.32
CA PHE A 163 3.11 13.28 14.21
C PHE A 163 3.58 13.47 15.66
N LEU A 164 3.03 14.49 16.31
CA LEU A 164 3.37 14.82 17.69
C LEU A 164 2.50 14.00 18.66
N GLN A 165 3.13 13.19 19.50
CA GLN A 165 2.45 12.34 20.49
C GLN A 165 2.17 13.07 21.81
N GLU A 166 2.94 14.11 22.14
CA GLU A 166 2.86 14.84 23.42
C GLU A 166 2.94 16.36 23.22
N GLY A 167 2.51 17.13 24.24
CA GLY A 167 2.53 18.59 24.24
C GLY A 167 1.23 19.26 23.77
N ALA A 168 1.26 20.59 23.60
CA ALA A 168 0.09 21.39 23.21
C ALA A 168 -0.43 21.06 21.80
N ARG A 169 0.40 20.41 20.98
CA ARG A 169 0.11 20.00 19.60
C ARG A 169 0.00 18.48 19.47
N ALA A 170 -0.19 17.77 20.57
CA ALA A 170 -0.39 16.32 20.52
C ALA A 170 -1.57 15.98 19.59
N GLY A 171 -1.33 15.07 18.65
CA GLY A 171 -2.31 14.66 17.64
C GLY A 171 -2.25 15.45 16.32
N SER A 172 -1.44 16.50 16.21
CA SER A 172 -1.28 17.24 14.95
C SER A 172 -0.28 16.57 14.02
N TYR A 173 -0.57 16.62 12.72
CA TYR A 173 0.32 16.20 11.64
C TYR A 173 1.03 17.41 11.06
N MET A 174 2.35 17.33 10.90
CA MET A 174 3.18 18.46 10.50
C MET A 174 4.15 18.04 9.41
N LYS A 175 4.40 18.92 8.43
CA LYS A 175 5.41 18.69 7.39
C LYS A 175 6.46 19.77 7.48
N GLN A 176 7.73 19.36 7.44
CA GLN A 176 8.84 20.28 7.37
C GLN A 176 9.03 20.75 5.94
N ASP A 177 8.93 22.05 5.72
CA ASP A 177 9.26 22.63 4.42
C ASP A 177 10.78 22.53 4.17
N PRO A 178 11.24 21.92 3.07
CA PRO A 178 12.66 21.69 2.80
C PRO A 178 13.47 23.00 2.71
N GLY A 179 12.85 24.11 2.29
CA GLY A 179 13.55 25.39 2.16
C GLY A 179 13.69 26.13 3.49
N THR A 180 12.58 26.29 4.20
CA THR A 180 12.52 27.14 5.41
C THR A 180 12.79 26.38 6.70
N LYS A 181 12.78 25.03 6.66
CA LYS A 181 12.75 24.14 7.83
C LYS A 181 11.59 24.40 8.79
N LYS A 182 10.63 25.25 8.41
CA LYS A 182 9.45 25.57 9.21
C LYS A 182 8.50 24.39 9.16
N LEU A 183 7.97 24.04 10.33
CA LEU A 183 6.92 23.04 10.44
C LEU A 183 5.58 23.69 10.10
N THR A 184 4.91 23.12 9.10
CA THR A 184 3.57 23.53 8.67
C THR A 184 2.58 22.47 9.10
N ASP A 185 1.42 22.90 9.60
CA ASP A 185 0.32 21.99 9.89
C ASP A 185 -0.24 21.42 8.59
N VAL A 186 -0.48 20.11 8.62
CA VAL A 186 -0.99 19.37 7.47
C VAL A 186 -2.18 18.53 7.91
N SER A 187 -3.13 18.30 7.01
CA SER A 187 -4.23 17.39 7.26
C SER A 187 -3.75 15.95 7.49
N GLU A 188 -4.61 15.13 8.10
CA GLU A 188 -4.36 13.71 8.32
C GLU A 188 -3.94 13.01 7.00
N PRO A 189 -2.83 12.23 7.00
CA PRO A 189 -2.45 11.39 5.86
C PRO A 189 -3.54 10.38 5.52
N HIS A 190 -3.76 10.13 4.23
CA HIS A 190 -4.70 9.09 3.81
C HIS A 190 -4.14 7.71 4.13
N VAL A 191 -4.96 6.87 4.77
CA VAL A 191 -4.63 5.45 4.97
C VAL A 191 -5.17 4.70 3.75
N PRO A 192 -4.31 4.01 2.99
CA PRO A 192 -4.73 3.33 1.78
C PRO A 192 -5.80 2.28 2.11
N GLN A 193 -6.85 2.23 1.29
CA GLN A 193 -7.84 1.16 1.37
C GLN A 193 -7.59 0.15 0.27
N GLU A 194 -7.65 -1.14 0.61
CA GLU A 194 -7.58 -2.23 -0.35
C GLU A 194 -9.00 -2.64 -0.77
N PHE A 195 -9.34 -2.37 -2.03
CA PHE A 195 -10.61 -2.72 -2.63
C PHE A 195 -10.53 -4.07 -3.32
N LYS A 196 -11.63 -4.83 -3.30
CA LYS A 196 -11.74 -6.16 -3.92
C LYS A 196 -11.92 -6.07 -5.44
N ALA A 197 -11.04 -5.34 -6.12
CA ALA A 197 -11.04 -5.18 -7.56
C ALA A 197 -9.74 -5.73 -8.17
N SER A 198 -9.86 -6.50 -9.27
CA SER A 198 -8.72 -6.97 -10.05
C SER A 198 -8.72 -6.27 -11.40
N ILE A 199 -7.70 -5.44 -11.63
CA ILE A 199 -7.56 -4.68 -12.87
C ILE A 199 -6.47 -5.32 -13.73
N ARG A 200 -6.75 -5.48 -15.01
CA ARG A 200 -5.80 -5.96 -16.00
C ARG A 200 -5.77 -5.02 -17.19
N GLY A 201 -4.59 -4.50 -17.49
CA GLY A 201 -4.35 -3.73 -18.70
C GLY A 201 -3.98 -4.65 -19.86
N ALA A 202 -4.64 -4.47 -20.99
CA ALA A 202 -4.26 -5.08 -22.27
C ALA A 202 -4.28 -4.01 -23.36
N THR A 203 -3.49 -4.22 -24.42
CA THR A 203 -3.47 -3.32 -25.57
C THR A 203 -3.72 -4.10 -26.84
N ALA A 204 -4.50 -3.52 -27.74
CA ALA A 204 -4.73 -4.04 -29.07
C ALA A 204 -4.54 -2.89 -30.06
N SER A 205 -3.64 -3.06 -31.03
CA SER A 205 -3.40 -2.08 -32.10
C SER A 205 -3.79 -2.65 -33.45
N TRP A 206 -4.53 -1.87 -34.23
CA TRP A 206 -4.79 -2.19 -35.63
C TRP A 206 -3.51 -1.97 -36.43
N ILE A 207 -3.02 -3.00 -37.13
CA ILE A 207 -1.89 -2.90 -38.06
C ILE A 207 -2.40 -2.29 -39.37
N ARG A 208 -2.16 -0.98 -39.58
CA ARG A 208 -2.37 -0.35 -40.90
C ARG A 208 -1.14 -0.60 -41.77
N LYS A 209 -1.28 -0.57 -43.10
CA LYS A 209 -0.11 -0.49 -44.00
C LYS A 209 0.62 0.83 -43.70
N GLY A 210 1.80 0.75 -43.07
CA GLY A 210 2.58 1.92 -42.65
C GLY A 210 3.18 1.77 -41.25
N ALA A 211 3.83 2.82 -40.76
CA ALA A 211 4.40 2.85 -39.43
C ALA A 211 3.29 2.88 -38.34
N LYS A 212 3.51 2.19 -37.22
CA LYS A 212 2.62 2.25 -36.06
C LYS A 212 2.72 3.64 -35.42
N MET A 213 1.61 4.39 -35.45
CA MET A 213 1.54 5.77 -34.92
C MET A 213 1.09 5.83 -33.47
N ASP A 214 0.43 4.77 -32.99
CA ASP A 214 -0.14 4.73 -31.65
C ASP A 214 0.85 4.13 -30.65
N ARG A 215 0.86 4.67 -29.43
CA ARG A 215 1.61 4.17 -28.29
C ARG A 215 0.68 4.05 -27.10
N ALA A 216 0.79 2.94 -26.39
CA ALA A 216 0.00 2.68 -25.20
C ALA A 216 0.95 2.40 -24.03
N VAL A 217 0.62 2.97 -22.87
CA VAL A 217 1.37 2.79 -21.63
C VAL A 217 0.47 2.12 -20.61
N LEU A 218 0.98 1.05 -19.99
CA LEU A 218 0.28 0.32 -18.94
C LEU A 218 1.09 0.34 -17.65
N LEU A 219 0.61 1.08 -16.66
CA LEU A 219 1.13 1.09 -15.30
C LEU A 219 0.17 0.25 -14.45
N ASN A 220 0.37 -1.08 -14.46
CA ASN A 220 -0.52 -2.01 -13.75
C ASN A 220 -0.43 -1.88 -12.22
N ASP A 221 0.67 -1.34 -11.70
CA ASP A 221 0.87 -1.12 -10.27
C ASP A 221 1.69 0.15 -10.07
N ILE A 222 0.98 1.26 -9.88
CA ILE A 222 1.59 2.58 -9.68
C ILE A 222 2.51 2.58 -8.46
N THR A 223 2.15 1.88 -7.38
CA THR A 223 2.93 1.89 -6.13
C THR A 223 4.31 1.24 -6.34
N LYS A 224 4.38 0.12 -7.04
CA LYS A 224 5.65 -0.55 -7.40
C LYS A 224 6.48 0.30 -8.35
N ILE A 225 5.84 0.88 -9.36
CA ILE A 225 6.54 1.69 -10.37
C ILE A 225 7.09 2.97 -9.74
N ALA A 226 6.34 3.62 -8.85
CA ALA A 226 6.81 4.79 -8.09
C ALA A 226 8.02 4.45 -7.21
N ARG A 227 8.00 3.30 -6.53
CA ARG A 227 9.15 2.84 -5.74
C ARG A 227 10.42 2.71 -6.59
N LEU A 228 10.30 2.22 -7.83
CA LEU A 228 11.44 2.08 -8.74
C LEU A 228 11.89 3.41 -9.36
N ALA A 229 10.94 4.24 -9.79
CA ALA A 229 11.22 5.47 -10.52
C ALA A 229 11.61 6.65 -9.62
N LEU A 230 10.90 6.85 -8.51
CA LEU A 230 11.07 7.98 -7.61
C LEU A 230 11.89 7.63 -6.36
N LYS A 231 12.24 6.35 -6.17
CA LYS A 231 12.75 5.81 -4.89
C LYS A 231 11.78 6.08 -3.73
N PHE A 232 10.51 6.28 -4.06
CA PHE A 232 9.47 6.75 -3.15
C PHE A 232 8.21 5.91 -3.37
N PRO A 233 7.81 5.05 -2.42
CA PRO A 233 6.59 4.28 -2.55
C PRO A 233 5.37 5.18 -2.29
N LEU A 234 4.38 5.13 -3.18
CA LEU A 234 3.08 5.80 -3.02
C LEU A 234 2.14 4.96 -2.14
N SER A 235 2.53 4.73 -0.88
CA SER A 235 1.80 3.87 0.05
C SER A 235 0.46 4.43 0.50
N PHE A 236 0.21 5.73 0.33
CA PHE A 236 -1.05 6.37 0.71
C PHE A 236 -2.14 6.24 -0.36
N VAL A 237 -1.88 5.59 -1.49
CA VAL A 237 -2.86 5.50 -2.59
C VAL A 237 -3.70 4.23 -2.44
N ASP A 238 -5.01 4.36 -2.64
CA ASP A 238 -5.95 3.23 -2.62
C ASP A 238 -5.59 2.16 -3.65
N LEU A 239 -5.75 0.89 -3.26
CA LEU A 239 -5.46 -0.27 -4.11
C LEU A 239 -6.77 -0.89 -4.63
N PRO A 240 -6.83 -1.30 -5.91
CA PRO A 240 -5.76 -1.29 -6.91
C PRO A 240 -5.44 0.13 -7.43
N ALA A 241 -4.16 0.41 -7.65
CA ALA A 241 -3.65 1.67 -8.19
C ALA A 241 -3.02 1.43 -9.58
N CYS A 242 -3.76 1.76 -10.64
CA CYS A 242 -3.34 1.53 -12.02
C CYS A 242 -3.48 2.80 -12.87
N ALA A 243 -2.58 3.02 -13.82
CA ALA A 243 -2.71 4.10 -14.78
C ALA A 243 -2.45 3.60 -16.21
N TYR A 244 -3.28 4.06 -17.13
CA TYR A 244 -3.24 3.69 -18.54
C TYR A 244 -3.23 4.95 -19.38
N ALA A 245 -2.48 4.91 -20.47
CA ALA A 245 -2.48 6.01 -21.42
C ALA A 245 -2.44 5.47 -22.85
N ILE A 246 -3.12 6.16 -23.76
CA ILE A 246 -3.00 5.95 -25.20
C ILE A 246 -2.64 7.29 -25.82
N PHE A 247 -1.56 7.30 -26.59
CA PHE A 247 -1.06 8.43 -27.37
C PHE A 247 -1.14 8.05 -28.85
N GLN A 248 -1.86 8.85 -29.63
CA GLN A 248 -2.03 8.67 -31.07
C GLN A 248 -1.29 9.77 -31.80
N GLY A 249 -0.20 9.43 -32.50
CA GLY A 249 0.55 10.39 -33.32
C GLY A 249 -0.30 10.92 -34.48
N LEU A 250 -0.17 12.22 -34.79
CA LEU A 250 -0.92 12.85 -35.88
C LEU A 250 -0.13 12.79 -37.20
N ARG A 251 1.05 13.42 -37.25
CA ARG A 251 1.90 13.44 -38.45
C ARG A 251 3.01 12.38 -38.42
N SER A 252 3.63 12.17 -37.25
CA SER A 252 4.61 11.09 -37.04
C SER A 252 4.38 10.39 -35.70
N ALA A 253 5.04 9.25 -35.50
CA ALA A 253 4.92 8.46 -34.27
C ALA A 253 5.79 9.02 -33.13
N GLU A 254 6.65 10.00 -33.42
CA GLU A 254 7.70 10.46 -32.49
C GLU A 254 7.11 11.18 -31.28
N SER A 255 6.13 12.07 -31.50
CA SER A 255 5.46 12.77 -30.39
C SER A 255 4.76 11.79 -29.45
N ALA A 256 4.05 10.80 -30.00
CA ALA A 256 3.36 9.79 -29.22
C ALA A 256 4.34 8.88 -28.45
N GLN A 257 5.47 8.53 -29.06
CA GLN A 257 6.56 7.80 -28.40
C GLN A 257 7.13 8.62 -27.23
N TRP A 258 7.45 9.88 -27.48
CA TRP A 258 8.01 10.78 -26.47
C TRP A 258 7.06 10.94 -25.27
N CYS A 259 5.76 11.16 -25.53
CA CYS A 259 4.76 11.25 -24.46
C CYS A 259 4.65 9.93 -23.68
N ALA A 260 4.67 8.78 -24.36
CA ALA A 260 4.60 7.48 -23.71
C ALA A 260 5.80 7.23 -22.77
N GLU A 261 7.00 7.62 -23.18
CA GLU A 261 8.23 7.46 -22.39
C GLU A 261 8.30 8.40 -21.19
N ASN A 262 7.66 9.58 -21.27
CA ASN A 262 7.74 10.60 -20.22
C ASN A 262 6.48 10.68 -19.35
N PHE A 263 5.39 10.00 -19.72
CA PHE A 263 4.12 10.00 -18.99
C PHE A 263 4.29 9.69 -17.49
N HIS A 264 4.93 8.57 -17.16
CA HIS A 264 5.13 8.17 -15.76
C HIS A 264 6.03 9.14 -14.99
N LYS A 265 6.98 9.79 -15.66
CA LYS A 265 7.88 10.78 -15.04
C LYS A 265 7.15 12.06 -14.63
N LYS A 266 6.00 12.36 -15.25
CA LYS A 266 5.15 13.51 -14.90
C LYS A 266 4.04 13.14 -13.94
N LEU A 267 3.35 12.02 -14.19
CA LEU A 267 2.24 11.59 -13.37
C LEU A 267 2.67 11.29 -11.92
N LEU A 268 3.76 10.54 -11.73
CA LEU A 268 4.14 10.03 -10.42
C LEU A 268 4.56 11.14 -9.44
N PRO A 269 5.36 12.15 -9.83
CA PRO A 269 5.63 13.29 -8.95
C PRO A 269 4.37 14.05 -8.56
N PHE A 270 3.44 14.30 -9.50
CA PHE A 270 2.19 14.99 -9.18
C PHE A 270 1.31 14.18 -8.21
N LEU A 271 1.30 12.85 -8.32
CA LEU A 271 0.65 11.98 -7.33
C LEU A 271 1.37 11.98 -5.97
N ALA A 272 2.68 12.21 -5.94
CA ALA A 272 3.47 12.28 -4.71
C ALA A 272 3.32 13.61 -3.95
N GLU A 273 2.93 14.69 -4.65
CA GLU A 273 2.76 16.03 -4.05
C GLU A 273 1.71 16.05 -2.93
N GLN A 274 0.62 15.30 -3.10
CA GLN A 274 -0.51 15.27 -2.17
C GLN A 274 -0.65 13.88 -1.53
N ILE A 275 -0.42 13.84 -0.21
CA ILE A 275 -0.45 12.62 0.62
C ILE A 275 -1.85 12.34 1.19
N HIS A 276 -2.76 13.31 1.05
CA HIS A 276 -4.12 13.24 1.57
C HIS A 276 -5.07 12.50 0.62
N THR A 277 -6.30 12.29 1.10
CA THR A 277 -7.35 11.70 0.30
C THR A 277 -7.60 12.59 -0.91
N TYR A 278 -7.44 12.01 -2.09
CA TYR A 278 -7.74 12.72 -3.33
C TYR A 278 -9.25 12.79 -3.53
N GLU A 279 -9.77 13.96 -3.86
CA GLU A 279 -11.11 14.08 -4.41
C GLU A 279 -11.11 13.78 -5.92
N THR A 280 -12.24 13.33 -6.46
CA THR A 280 -12.38 13.02 -7.90
C THR A 280 -12.02 14.23 -8.78
N ILE A 281 -12.39 15.44 -8.36
CA ILE A 281 -12.08 16.69 -9.07
C ILE A 281 -10.56 16.95 -9.07
N GLN A 282 -9.89 16.68 -7.95
CA GLN A 282 -8.44 16.84 -7.83
C GLN A 282 -7.69 15.83 -8.71
N LEU A 283 -8.13 14.56 -8.74
CA LEU A 283 -7.58 13.55 -9.65
C LEU A 283 -7.72 13.96 -11.11
N LYS A 284 -8.88 14.52 -11.49
CA LYS A 284 -9.10 15.02 -12.85
C LYS A 284 -8.12 16.14 -13.19
N ARG A 285 -8.03 17.16 -12.32
CA ARG A 285 -7.07 18.26 -12.47
C ARG A 285 -5.62 17.78 -12.51
N LEU A 286 -5.29 16.74 -11.76
CA LEU A 286 -3.96 16.13 -11.77
C LEU A 286 -3.63 15.51 -13.14
N LEU A 287 -4.59 14.81 -13.76
CA LEU A 287 -4.41 14.27 -15.10
C LEU A 287 -4.32 15.38 -16.17
N GLU A 288 -5.11 16.44 -16.03
CA GLU A 288 -5.04 17.64 -16.89
C GLU A 288 -3.66 18.31 -16.77
N ARG A 289 -3.17 18.57 -15.54
CA ARG A 289 -1.81 19.06 -15.28
C ARG A 289 -0.73 18.15 -15.86
N THR A 290 -0.95 16.83 -15.85
CA THR A 290 -0.03 15.87 -16.46
C THR A 290 0.04 16.03 -17.98
N LEU A 291 -1.10 16.23 -18.65
CA LEU A 291 -1.16 16.49 -20.08
C LEU A 291 -0.51 17.83 -20.43
N GLU A 292 -0.81 18.89 -19.69
CA GLU A 292 -0.19 20.23 -19.86
C GLU A 292 1.33 20.17 -19.70
N ALA A 293 1.82 19.43 -18.70
CA ALA A 293 3.26 19.28 -18.48
C ALA A 293 3.94 18.50 -19.62
N LEU A 294 3.29 17.47 -20.17
CA LEU A 294 3.80 16.74 -21.33
C LEU A 294 3.81 17.62 -22.59
N ASP A 295 2.77 18.41 -22.80
CA ASP A 295 2.68 19.34 -23.92
C ASP A 295 3.74 20.46 -23.84
N ALA A 296 3.90 21.07 -22.66
CA ALA A 296 4.92 22.10 -22.46
C ALA A 296 6.35 21.59 -22.71
N GLU A 297 6.62 20.30 -22.48
CA GLU A 297 7.93 19.68 -22.78
C GLU A 297 8.05 19.24 -24.24
N ILE A 298 6.98 18.74 -24.86
CA ILE A 298 7.02 18.35 -26.26
C ILE A 298 7.28 19.54 -27.17
N LEU A 299 6.71 20.71 -26.84
CA LEU A 299 6.91 21.97 -27.56
C LEU A 299 8.37 22.46 -27.50
N LYS A 300 9.15 22.02 -26.50
CA LYS A 300 10.58 22.32 -26.36
C LYS A 300 11.48 21.30 -27.06
N SER A 301 10.92 20.18 -27.51
CA SER A 301 11.64 19.07 -28.14
C SER A 301 11.65 19.18 -29.66
N ALA A 302 12.48 18.37 -30.32
CA ALA A 302 12.48 18.25 -31.79
C ALA A 302 11.13 17.74 -32.36
N HIS A 303 10.28 17.16 -31.52
CA HIS A 303 9.01 16.54 -31.93
C HIS A 303 7.81 17.51 -31.87
N ALA A 304 8.03 18.80 -31.62
CA ALA A 304 6.96 19.81 -31.50
C ALA A 304 6.03 19.86 -32.72
N PHE A 305 6.54 19.55 -33.92
CA PHE A 305 5.75 19.62 -35.17
C PHE A 305 4.97 18.36 -35.52
N SER A 306 5.17 17.24 -34.81
CA SER A 306 4.52 15.96 -35.14
C SER A 306 3.09 15.87 -34.57
N GLY A 307 2.89 16.38 -33.35
CA GLY A 307 1.61 16.39 -32.63
C GLY A 307 1.11 15.00 -32.23
N CYS A 308 0.31 14.93 -31.17
CA CYS A 308 -0.40 13.70 -30.80
C CYS A 308 -1.74 14.00 -30.12
N SER A 309 -2.71 13.09 -30.25
CA SER A 309 -3.88 13.03 -29.38
C SER A 309 -3.60 12.08 -28.22
N ALA A 310 -4.22 12.30 -27.07
CA ALA A 310 -3.97 11.51 -25.87
C ALA A 310 -5.24 11.24 -25.06
N ILE A 311 -5.30 10.09 -24.41
CA ILE A 311 -6.22 9.85 -23.30
C ILE A 311 -5.48 9.16 -22.16
N LEU A 312 -5.71 9.64 -20.95
CA LEU A 312 -5.17 9.11 -19.71
C LEU A 312 -6.33 8.56 -18.89
N VAL A 313 -6.10 7.41 -18.26
CA VAL A 313 -7.04 6.75 -17.35
C VAL A 313 -6.29 6.43 -16.07
N LEU A 314 -6.80 6.88 -14.95
CA LEU A 314 -6.28 6.58 -13.62
C LEU A 314 -7.34 5.81 -12.85
N VAL A 315 -6.94 4.68 -12.27
CA VAL A 315 -7.78 3.86 -11.42
C VAL A 315 -7.16 3.77 -10.04
N LEU A 316 -7.89 4.25 -9.02
CA LEU A 316 -7.50 4.22 -7.62
C LEU A 316 -8.64 3.59 -6.81
N GLY A 317 -8.44 2.37 -6.31
CA GLY A 317 -9.49 1.62 -5.65
C GLY A 317 -10.66 1.34 -6.60
N GLU A 318 -11.84 1.85 -6.25
CA GLU A 318 -13.07 1.75 -7.06
C GLU A 318 -13.29 2.94 -8.01
N ARG A 319 -12.39 3.93 -8.01
CA ARG A 319 -12.58 5.18 -8.76
C ARG A 319 -11.82 5.12 -10.07
N VAL A 320 -12.50 5.46 -11.16
CA VAL A 320 -11.91 5.61 -12.49
C VAL A 320 -12.04 7.07 -12.92
N VAL A 321 -10.91 7.70 -13.23
CA VAL A 321 -10.85 9.09 -13.68
C VAL A 321 -10.15 9.15 -15.02
N LEU A 322 -10.67 10.00 -15.92
CA LEU A 322 -10.16 10.13 -17.28
C LEU A 322 -9.91 11.60 -17.62
N ALA A 323 -8.87 11.86 -18.39
CA ALA A 323 -8.62 13.13 -19.06
C ALA A 323 -8.04 12.86 -20.45
N GLY A 324 -8.36 13.68 -21.44
CA GLY A 324 -7.88 13.47 -22.79
C GLY A 324 -7.97 14.71 -23.67
N VAL A 325 -7.17 14.70 -24.74
CA VAL A 325 -7.06 15.78 -25.72
C VAL A 325 -7.07 15.15 -27.13
N GLY A 326 -7.82 15.75 -28.05
CA GLY A 326 -7.91 15.31 -29.44
C GLY A 326 -8.98 14.25 -29.71
N HIS A 327 -8.70 13.31 -30.63
CA HIS A 327 -9.72 12.40 -31.17
C HIS A 327 -9.78 11.01 -30.50
N VAL A 328 -9.03 10.80 -29.43
CA VAL A 328 -9.03 9.52 -28.69
C VAL A 328 -10.25 9.48 -27.77
N ARG A 329 -10.92 8.33 -27.70
CA ARG A 329 -12.11 8.13 -26.86
C ARG A 329 -11.91 6.93 -25.94
N ALA A 330 -12.45 7.03 -24.73
CA ALA A 330 -12.60 5.91 -23.81
C ALA A 330 -14.08 5.53 -23.74
N VAL A 331 -14.33 4.23 -23.62
CA VAL A 331 -15.67 3.68 -23.46
C VAL A 331 -15.65 2.72 -22.28
N LEU A 332 -16.50 2.96 -21.29
CA LEU A 332 -16.71 2.06 -20.17
C LEU A 332 -17.86 1.12 -20.52
N LEU A 333 -17.58 -0.18 -20.57
CA LEU A 333 -18.58 -1.21 -20.89
C LEU A 333 -18.91 -1.99 -19.61
N PRO A 334 -20.15 -1.93 -19.08
CA PRO A 334 -20.55 -2.82 -18.00
C PRO A 334 -20.61 -4.28 -18.47
N GLU A 335 -20.32 -5.21 -17.57
CA GLU A 335 -20.33 -6.66 -17.83
C GLU A 335 -21.72 -7.18 -18.24
N LYS A 336 -22.78 -6.51 -17.77
CA LYS A 336 -24.19 -6.84 -18.07
C LYS A 336 -24.86 -5.65 -18.74
N GLY A 337 -25.40 -5.85 -19.94
CA GLY A 337 -26.13 -4.85 -20.72
C GLY A 337 -25.96 -5.05 -22.23
N ALA A 338 -26.99 -4.71 -23.02
CA ALA A 338 -26.87 -4.76 -24.47
C ALA A 338 -25.89 -3.66 -24.96
N PRO A 339 -24.91 -3.96 -25.83
CA PRO A 339 -23.94 -2.99 -26.34
C PRO A 339 -24.56 -1.71 -26.92
N ARG A 340 -25.79 -1.81 -27.45
CA ARG A 340 -26.54 -0.69 -28.03
C ARG A 340 -26.99 0.34 -27.00
N GLU A 341 -27.41 -0.08 -25.81
CA GLU A 341 -27.83 0.84 -24.74
C GLU A 341 -26.64 1.64 -24.20
N ILE A 342 -25.47 1.00 -24.15
CA ILE A 342 -24.22 1.61 -23.70
C ILE A 342 -23.72 2.65 -24.71
N LEU A 343 -23.79 2.36 -26.02
CA LEU A 343 -23.41 3.30 -27.07
C LEU A 343 -24.39 4.48 -27.19
N ALA A 344 -25.70 4.26 -27.02
CA ALA A 344 -26.70 5.32 -27.02
C ALA A 344 -26.48 6.32 -25.87
N ASN A 345 -26.08 5.83 -24.69
CA ASN A 345 -25.73 6.68 -23.54
C ASN A 345 -24.41 7.43 -23.74
N ALA A 346 -23.44 6.84 -24.45
CA ALA A 346 -22.17 7.50 -24.79
C ALA A 346 -22.32 8.63 -25.83
N SER A 347 -23.38 8.60 -26.65
CA SER A 347 -23.78 9.71 -27.52
C SER A 347 -24.69 10.74 -26.84
N GLY A 348 -25.31 10.38 -25.71
CA GLY A 348 -26.29 11.19 -24.98
C GLY A 348 -25.71 12.02 -23.83
N THR A 349 -24.48 11.74 -23.40
CA THR A 349 -23.75 12.67 -22.55
C THR A 349 -23.29 13.85 -23.40
N ASN A 350 -24.14 14.87 -23.42
CA ASN A 350 -23.70 16.25 -23.28
C ASN A 350 -22.80 16.33 -22.03
N CYS A 351 -21.57 15.81 -22.11
CA CYS A 351 -20.45 16.57 -21.59
C CYS A 351 -20.56 17.90 -22.32
N LYS A 352 -21.11 18.92 -21.67
CA LYS A 352 -20.76 20.29 -21.98
C LYS A 352 -19.24 20.33 -21.84
N VAL A 353 -18.55 20.10 -22.95
CA VAL A 353 -17.21 20.61 -23.17
C VAL A 353 -17.46 22.11 -23.20
N GLU A 354 -17.31 22.77 -22.06
CA GLU A 354 -17.12 24.22 -22.04
C GLU A 354 -15.79 24.46 -22.73
N SER A 355 -15.84 24.53 -24.06
CA SER A 355 -14.78 25.11 -24.86
C SER A 355 -14.78 26.60 -24.54
N HIS A 356 -13.94 27.01 -23.59
CA HIS A 356 -13.45 28.37 -23.57
C HIS A 356 -12.54 28.54 -24.79
N SER A 357 -13.16 28.98 -25.89
CA SER A 357 -12.43 29.60 -26.99
C SER A 357 -11.94 30.95 -26.49
N SER A 358 -10.64 31.05 -26.26
CA SER A 358 -9.90 32.32 -26.27
C SER A 358 -9.70 32.78 -27.71
#